data_AF-A0A381YA77-F1
#
_entry.id   AF-A0A381YA77-F1
#
_cell.length_a   1.000
_cell.length_b   1.000
_cell.length_c   1.000
_cell.angle_alpha   90.00
_cell.angle_beta   90.00
_cell.angle_gamma   90.00
#
_symmetry.space_group_name_H-M   'P 1'
#
loop_
_entity.id
_entity.type
_entity.pdbx_description
1 polymer ?
#
loop_
_entity_poly.entity_id
_entity_poly.type
_entity_poly.pdbx_seq_one_letter_code
_entity_poly.pdbx_strand_id
1 'polypeptide(L)' 'MLMLIFSGCSTAEPEYVFFKTEIREQLEERAVKYCHGDFKVLQEEEFGPYTRARLQCMQ' A
#
# COMPACT_ATOMS: atom_id res chain seq x y z
N MET A 1 27.62 -19.97 2.31
CA MET A 1 26.57 -19.49 3.23
C MET A 1 26.20 -18.09 2.76
N LEU A 2 25.10 -17.96 2.01
CA LEU A 2 24.73 -16.70 1.35
C LEU A 2 23.83 -15.91 2.32
N MET A 3 24.39 -14.96 3.07
CA MET A 3 23.60 -14.04 3.88
C MET A 3 23.06 -12.93 2.96
N LEU A 4 21.81 -13.08 2.51
CA LEU A 4 21.03 -12.01 1.89
C LEU A 4 20.50 -11.12 3.02
N ILE A 5 21.32 -10.18 3.48
CA ILE A 5 20.89 -9.16 4.43
C ILE A 5 20.34 -7.99 3.60
N PHE A 6 19.12 -8.13 3.08
CA PHE A 6 18.33 -6.99 2.62
C PHE A 6 17.61 -6.36 3.82
N SER A 7 18.36 -5.95 4.84
CA SER A 7 17.84 -5.01 5.85
C SER A 7 18.06 -3.59 5.34
N GLY A 8 17.42 -3.25 4.24
CA GLY A 8 17.13 -1.86 3.94
C GLY A 8 16.08 -1.42 4.95
N CYS A 9 16.51 -0.74 6.02
CA CYS A 9 15.61 0.05 6.85
C CYS A 9 14.93 1.06 5.92
N SER A 10 13.74 0.71 5.41
CA SER A 10 12.98 1.64 4.61
C SER A 10 12.44 2.69 5.57
N THR A 11 13.05 3.87 5.55
CA THR A 11 12.39 5.14 5.88
C THR A 11 11.30 5.40 4.83
N ALA A 12 10.44 4.42 4.57
CA ALA A 12 9.44 4.46 3.51
C ALA A 12 8.50 5.59 3.89
N GLU A 13 8.53 6.63 3.06
CA GLU A 13 7.42 7.56 3.01
C GLU A 13 6.12 6.76 2.94
N PRO A 14 5.03 7.27 3.54
CA PRO A 14 3.75 6.60 3.46
C PRO A 14 3.43 6.18 2.04
N GLU A 15 3.26 4.87 1.87
CA GLU A 15 3.14 4.28 0.55
C GLU A 15 1.68 4.39 0.10
N TYR A 16 1.46 5.01 -1.06
CA TYR A 16 0.12 5.33 -1.56
C TYR A 16 -0.32 4.39 -2.67
N VAL A 17 -1.58 3.97 -2.62
CA VAL A 17 -2.25 3.26 -3.71
C VAL A 17 -3.40 4.10 -4.23
N PHE A 18 -3.48 4.25 -5.54
CA PHE A 18 -4.64 4.84 -6.21
C PHE A 18 -5.59 3.74 -6.65
N PHE A 19 -6.89 4.00 -6.57
CA PHE A 19 -7.95 3.13 -7.09
C PHE A 19 -9.14 3.98 -7.57
N LYS A 20 -10.03 3.42 -8.38
CA LYS A 20 -11.28 4.11 -8.74
C LYS A 20 -12.20 4.18 -7.53
N THR A 21 -12.75 5.36 -7.23
CA THR A 21 -13.55 5.58 -6.00
C THR A 21 -14.72 4.61 -5.90
N GLU A 22 -15.38 4.31 -7.01
CA GLU A 22 -16.50 3.37 -7.09
C GLU A 22 -16.10 1.87 -7.10
N ILE A 23 -14.81 1.51 -7.08
CA ILE A 23 -14.34 0.12 -7.16
C ILE A 23 -13.40 -0.20 -6.00
N ARG A 24 -13.98 -0.47 -4.83
CA ARG A 24 -13.24 -0.71 -3.58
C ARG A 24 -12.31 -1.92 -3.66
N GLU A 25 -12.69 -2.94 -4.42
CA GLU A 25 -11.93 -4.18 -4.59
C GLU A 25 -10.53 -3.91 -5.19
N GLN A 26 -10.39 -2.85 -5.99
CA GLN A 26 -9.09 -2.44 -6.53
C GLN A 26 -8.13 -2.00 -5.43
N LEU A 27 -8.63 -1.42 -4.33
CA LEU A 27 -7.77 -1.06 -3.21
C LEU A 27 -7.17 -2.33 -2.61
N GLU A 28 -8.00 -3.32 -2.29
CA GLU A 28 -7.56 -4.56 -1.65
C GLU A 28 -6.58 -5.33 -2.52
N GLU A 29 -6.91 -5.55 -3.80
CA GLU A 29 -6.03 -6.25 -4.74
C GLU A 29 -4.65 -5.58 -4.84
N ARG A 30 -4.65 -4.25 -5.02
CA ARG A 30 -3.41 -3.48 -5.17
C ARG A 30 -2.63 -3.40 -3.87
N ALA A 31 -3.30 -3.21 -2.74
CA ALA A 31 -2.67 -3.12 -1.43
C ALA A 31 -2.03 -4.43 -1.01
N VAL A 32 -2.70 -5.58 -1.20
CA VAL A 32 -2.11 -6.91 -0.92
C VAL A 32 -0.92 -7.17 -1.83
N LYS A 33 -1.04 -6.88 -3.13
CA LYS A 33 0.07 -7.05 -4.09
C LYS A 33 1.27 -6.18 -3.74
N TYR A 34 1.01 -4.98 -3.24
CA TYR A 34 2.02 -4.00 -2.88
C TYR A 34 2.69 -4.33 -1.54
N CYS A 35 1.90 -4.63 -0.51
CA CYS A 35 2.40 -4.99 0.82
C CYS A 35 2.91 -6.43 0.93
N HIS A 36 2.68 -7.26 -0.09
CA HIS A 36 2.97 -8.70 -0.07
C HIS A 36 2.37 -9.42 1.15
N GLY A 37 1.20 -8.96 1.61
CA GLY A 37 0.58 -9.41 2.85
C GLY A 37 -0.49 -8.46 3.34
N ASP A 38 -0.70 -8.46 4.64
CA ASP A 38 -1.72 -7.65 5.30
C ASP A 38 -1.35 -6.16 5.29
N PHE A 39 -2.36 -5.31 5.32
CA PHE A 39 -2.20 -3.87 5.28
C PHE A 39 -3.26 -3.17 6.11
N LYS A 40 -2.94 -1.94 6.53
CA LYS A 40 -3.88 -1.03 7.17
C LYS A 40 -3.98 0.26 6.35
N VAL A 41 -5.21 0.70 6.09
CA VAL A 41 -5.45 2.02 5.50
C VAL A 41 -5.37 3.07 6.60
N LEU A 42 -4.51 4.07 6.43
CA LEU A 42 -4.32 5.16 7.37
C LEU A 42 -5.15 6.39 7.01
N GLN A 43 -5.25 6.70 5.72
CA GLN A 43 -5.96 7.88 5.20
C GLN A 43 -6.42 7.63 3.77
N GLU A 44 -7.55 8.22 3.40
CA GLU A 44 -8.03 8.26 2.02
C GLU A 44 -8.31 9.71 1.62
N GLU A 45 -7.98 10.05 0.38
CA GLU A 45 -8.26 11.36 -0.21
C GLU A 45 -8.78 11.18 -1.63
N GLU A 46 -9.93 11.79 -1.93
CA GLU A 46 -10.59 11.70 -3.23
C GLU A 46 -10.04 12.76 -4.21
N PHE A 47 -9.80 12.31 -5.43
CA PHE A 47 -9.28 13.07 -6.56
C PHE A 47 -10.12 12.77 -7.81
N GLY A 48 -11.29 13.40 -7.89
CA GLY A 48 -12.24 13.15 -8.98
C GLY A 48 -12.73 11.69 -8.95
N PRO A 49 -12.60 10.90 -10.03
CA PRO A 49 -13.04 9.51 -10.07
C PRO A 49 -12.06 8.52 -9.40
N TYR A 50 -11.00 9.02 -8.76
CA TYR A 50 -9.98 8.19 -8.11
C TYR A 50 -9.85 8.55 -6.64
N THR A 51 -9.49 7.58 -5.82
CA THR A 51 -9.13 7.77 -4.42
C THR A 51 -7.69 7.34 -4.21
N ARG A 52 -6.93 8.14 -3.46
CA ARG A 52 -5.58 7.82 -2.99
C ARG A 52 -5.68 7.31 -1.54
N ALA A 53 -5.31 6.07 -1.32
CA ALA A 53 -5.18 5.49 0.02
C ALA A 53 -3.72 5.50 0.48
N ARG A 54 -3.47 6.04 1.66
CA ARG A 54 -2.21 5.92 2.40
C ARG A 54 -2.22 4.61 3.18
N LEU A 55 -1.23 3.75 2.93
CA LEU A 55 -1.17 2.43 3.53
C LEU A 55 -0.05 2.34 4.58
N GLN A 56 -0.24 1.39 5.49
CA GLN A 56 0.80 0.81 6.32
C GLN A 56 0.80 -0.70 6.05
N CYS A 57 1.89 -1.23 5.48
CA CYS A 57 2.05 -2.66 5.32
C CYS A 57 2.38 -3.31 6.68
N MET A 58 1.68 -4.39 6.99
CA MET A 58 1.85 -5.15 8.22
C MET A 58 2.81 -6.30 7.92
N GLN A 59 3.88 -6.42 8.71
CA GLN A 59 4.83 -7.55 8.61
C GLN A 59 4.29 -8.79 9.30
#